data_AF-A0A3D4GWT9-F1
#
_entry.id   AF-A0A3D4GWT9-F1
#
_cell.length_a   1.000
_cell.length_b   1.000
_cell.length_c   1.000
_cell.angle_alpha   90.00
_cell.angle_beta   90.00
_cell.angle_gamma   90.00
#
_symmetry.space_group_name_H-M   'P 1'
#
loop_
_entity.id
_entity.type
_entity.pdbx_description
1 polymer ?
#
loop_
_entity_poly.entity_id
_entity_poly.type
_entity_poly.pdbx_seq_one_letter_code
_entity_poly.pdbx_strand_id
1 'polypeptide(L)' 'MKIQFCGGARTLTSSQHLISVNGESILLECGLYQGSQPEKLKSIFLVHGEQEQAEPLRRALEKNGFSEEHIPVPNQSFSI' A
#
# COMPACT_ATOMS: atom_id res chain seq x y z
N MET A 1 2.21 8.12 -16.10
CA MET A 1 1.53 7.27 -15.11
C MET A 1 1.59 5.82 -15.57
N LYS A 2 1.95 4.90 -14.67
CA LYS A 2 1.94 3.46 -14.88
C LYS A 2 1.29 2.79 -13.68
N ILE A 3 0.41 1.82 -13.91
CA ILE A 3 -0.22 1.02 -12.85
C ILE A 3 0.21 -0.43 -13.06
N GLN A 4 0.64 -1.09 -11.99
CA GLN A 4 0.99 -2.51 -11.98
C GLN A 4 0.18 -3.23 -10.90
N PHE A 5 -0.50 -4.30 -11.30
CA PHE A 5 -1.31 -5.14 -10.41
C PHE A 5 -0.39 -6.24 -9.84
N CYS A 6 0.05 -6.08 -8.61
CA CYS A 6 1.01 -6.95 -7.93
C CYS A 6 0.35 -8.08 -7.12
N GLY A 7 -0.94 -7.92 -6.79
CA GLY A 7 -1.70 -8.87 -5.97
C GLY A 7 -3.20 -8.73 -6.22
N GLY A 8 -3.97 -9.74 -5.81
CA GLY A 8 -5.43 -9.76 -5.96
C GLY A 8 -5.93 -9.88 -7.40
N ALA A 9 -5.04 -10.12 -8.37
CA ALA A 9 -5.44 -10.26 -9.77
C ALA A 9 -6.32 -11.50 -9.92
N ARG A 10 -7.59 -11.28 -10.30
CA ARG A 10 -8.64 -12.31 -10.43
C ARG A 10 -9.13 -12.89 -9.10
N THR A 11 -8.93 -12.20 -7.98
CA THR A 11 -9.49 -12.56 -6.65
C THR A 11 -10.16 -11.35 -6.01
N LEU A 12 -11.01 -11.58 -4.99
CA LEU A 12 -11.74 -10.52 -4.28
C LEU A 12 -10.98 -9.92 -3.08
N THR A 13 -9.84 -10.52 -2.71
CA THR A 13 -9.03 -10.11 -1.55
C THR A 13 -7.56 -9.98 -1.92
N SER A 14 -6.78 -9.34 -1.05
CA SER A 14 -5.33 -9.16 -1.17
C SER A 14 -4.90 -8.41 -2.44
N SER A 15 -5.73 -7.46 -2.90
CA SER A 15 -5.34 -6.53 -3.94
C SER A 15 -4.10 -5.75 -3.51
N GLN A 16 -3.19 -5.57 -4.47
CA GLN A 16 -1.99 -4.78 -4.29
C GLN A 16 -1.64 -4.13 -5.63
N HIS A 17 -1.55 -2.81 -5.63
CA HIS A 17 -1.33 -2.01 -6.82
C HIS A 17 -0.12 -1.11 -6.64
N LEU A 18 0.82 -1.17 -7.58
CA LEU A 18 1.94 -0.24 -7.64
C LEU A 18 1.63 0.83 -8.69
N ILE A 19 1.53 2.08 -8.24
CA ILE A 19 1.32 3.24 -9.10
C ILE A 19 2.65 3.98 -9.21
N SER A 20 3.13 4.18 -10.42
CA SER A 20 4.32 4.99 -10.71
C SER A 20 3.96 6.24 -11.52
N VAL A 21 4.29 7.41 -11.01
CA VAL A 21 4.02 8.72 -11.63
C VAL A 21 5.23 9.63 -11.38
N ASN A 22 5.70 10.35 -12.40
CA ASN A 22 6.76 11.36 -12.28
C ASN A 22 8.05 10.90 -11.55
N GLY A 23 8.41 9.61 -11.63
CA GLY A 23 9.56 9.04 -10.94
C GLY A 23 9.27 8.57 -9.50
N GLU A 24 8.09 8.86 -8.98
CA GLU A 24 7.61 8.39 -7.69
C GLU A 24 6.87 7.07 -7.83
N SER A 25 6.86 6.26 -6.76
CA SER A 25 6.16 4.98 -6.72
C SER A 25 5.42 4.79 -5.40
N ILE A 26 4.15 4.43 -5.52
CA ILE A 26 3.18 4.33 -4.45
C ILE A 26 2.56 2.95 -4.46
N LEU A 27 2.49 2.32 -3.29
CA LEU A 27 1.78 1.07 -3.12
C LEU A 27 0.39 1.32 -2.54
N LEU A 28 -0.65 0.93 -3.27
CA LEU A 28 -2.05 1.07 -2.89
C LEU A 28 -2.65 -0.32 -2.60
N GLU A 29 -3.29 -0.43 -1.44
CA GLU A 29 -3.75 -1.68 -0.80
C GLU A 29 -2.63 -2.68 -0.48
N CYS A 30 -2.55 -3.07 0.79
CA CYS A 30 -1.63 -4.10 1.26
C CYS A 30 -2.44 -5.14 2.06
N GLY A 31 -3.24 -5.97 1.39
CA GLY A 31 -4.10 -6.92 2.10
C GLY A 31 -3.34 -8.05 2.81
N LEU A 32 -2.11 -8.35 2.40
CA LEU A 32 -1.18 -9.29 3.03
C LEU A 32 0.20 -9.08 2.37
N TYR A 33 1.14 -8.48 3.08
CA TYR A 33 2.48 -8.25 2.56
C TYR A 33 3.24 -9.59 2.42
N GLN A 34 3.51 -10.00 1.18
CA GLN A 34 4.47 -11.06 0.87
C GLN A 34 5.47 -10.55 -0.19
N GLY A 35 6.40 -9.67 0.23
CA GLY A 35 7.70 -9.56 -0.43
C GLY A 35 7.92 -8.45 -1.48
N SER A 36 7.59 -7.19 -1.21
CA SER A 36 8.20 -6.08 -1.96
C SER A 36 9.54 -5.63 -1.34
N GLN A 37 10.40 -4.94 -2.11
CA GLN A 37 11.63 -4.36 -1.58
C GLN A 37 11.33 -2.93 -1.07
N PRO A 38 11.58 -2.62 0.22
CA PRO A 38 11.22 -1.33 0.82
C PRO A 38 11.89 -0.13 0.15
N GLU A 39 13.13 -0.31 -0.32
CA GLU A 39 13.99 0.76 -0.82
C GLU A 39 13.48 1.47 -2.07
N LYS A 40 12.43 0.96 -2.74
CA LYS A 40 11.88 1.52 -3.99
C LYS A 40 10.52 2.18 -3.82
N LEU A 41 9.95 2.18 -2.62
CA LEU A 41 8.59 2.66 -2.37
C LEU A 41 8.63 3.94 -1.55
N LYS A 42 8.04 5.01 -2.09
CA LYS A 42 8.01 6.32 -1.43
C LYS A 42 6.85 6.42 -0.44
N SER A 43 5.70 5.82 -0.75
CA SER A 43 4.51 5.85 0.11
C SER A 43 3.70 4.56 0.01
N ILE A 44 3.10 4.15 1.13
CA ILE A 44 2.16 3.04 1.21
C ILE A 44 0.81 3.54 1.73
N PHE A 45 -0.26 3.21 1.00
CA PHE A 45 -1.63 3.46 1.42
C PHE A 45 -2.29 2.15 1.84
N LEU A 46 -2.52 2.04 3.13
CA LEU A 46 -3.20 0.94 3.79
C LEU A 46 -4.71 1.20 3.74
N VAL A 47 -5.35 0.79 2.66
CA VAL A 47 -6.82 0.85 2.54
C VAL A 47 -7.40 -0.47 3.02
N HIS A 48 -8.22 -0.44 4.06
CA HIS A 48 -8.79 -1.63 4.69
C HIS A 48 -10.13 -1.31 5.37
N GLY A 49 -10.93 -2.34 5.63
CA GLY A 49 -12.28 -2.19 6.18
C GLY A 49 -12.32 -1.86 7.67
N GLU A 50 -11.43 -2.43 8.49
CA GLU A 50 -11.46 -2.26 9.96
C GLU A 50 -10.13 -1.82 10.55
N GLN A 51 -10.13 -0.67 11.25
CA GLN A 51 -8.97 0.01 11.82
C GLN A 51 -8.04 -0.93 12.63
N GLU A 52 -8.63 -1.84 13.40
CA GLU A 52 -7.92 -2.83 14.22
C GLU A 52 -7.05 -3.79 13.41
N GLN A 53 -7.40 -4.08 12.16
CA GLN A 53 -6.64 -5.03 11.34
C GLN A 53 -5.46 -4.40 10.60
N ALA A 54 -5.46 -3.08 10.36
CA ALA A 54 -4.29 -2.44 9.76
C ALA A 54 -3.19 -2.14 10.75
N GLU A 55 -3.48 -1.94 12.03
CA GLU A 55 -2.45 -1.59 13.01
C GLU A 55 -1.35 -2.67 13.13
N PRO A 56 -1.66 -3.98 13.21
CA PRO A 56 -0.63 -5.03 13.17
C PRO A 56 0.18 -5.05 11.87
N LEU A 57 -0.48 -4.79 10.74
CA LEU A 57 0.16 -4.74 9.43
C LEU A 57 1.07 -3.52 9.29
N ARG A 58 0.62 -2.36 9.77
CA ARG A 58 1.38 -1.11 9.83
C ARG A 58 2.67 -1.32 10.59
N ARG A 59 2.59 -1.88 11.80
CA ARG A 59 3.77 -2.21 12.61
C ARG A 59 4.72 -3.18 11.90
N ALA A 60 4.18 -4.14 11.16
CA ALA A 60 5.00 -5.05 10.37
C ALA A 60 5.72 -4.32 9.23
N LEU A 61 5.07 -3.40 8.54
CA LEU A 61 5.67 -2.59 7.48
C LEU A 61 6.73 -1.62 8.05
N GLU A 62 6.45 -0.92 9.15
CA GLU A 62 7.42 -0.07 9.84
C GLU A 62 8.68 -0.87 10.22
N LYS A 63 8.50 -2.08 10.78
CA LYS A 63 9.61 -3.00 11.11
C LYS A 63 10.41 -3.45 9.87
N ASN A 64 9.79 -3.49 8.69
CA ASN A 64 10.44 -3.81 7.43
C ASN A 64 11.05 -2.59 6.72
N GLY A 65 11.05 -1.40 7.35
CA GLY A 65 11.73 -0.21 6.84
C GLY A 65 10.89 0.64 5.88
N PHE A 66 9.57 0.50 5.90
CA PHE A 66 8.67 1.41 5.20
C PHE A 66 8.42 2.66 6.06
N SER A 67 8.71 3.84 5.53
CA SER A 67 8.78 5.10 6.30
C SER A 67 7.55 6.01 6.16
N GLU A 68 6.67 5.76 5.19
CA GLU A 68 5.57 6.67 4.82
C GLU A 68 4.25 5.88 4.62
N GLU A 69 3.63 5.49 5.73
CA GLU A 69 2.40 4.70 5.76
C GLU A 69 1.18 5.56 6.11
N HIS A 70 0.20 5.54 5.22
CA HIS A 70 -1.04 6.32 5.30
C HIS A 70 -2.24 5.38 5.40
N ILE A 71 -3.10 5.58 6.39
CA ILE A 71 -4.40 4.91 6.50
C ILE A 71 -5.45 5.94 6.12
N PRO A 72 -5.95 5.94 4.87
CA PRO A 72 -6.92 6.92 4.42
C PRO A 72 -8.30 6.70 5.04
N VAL A 73 -9.00 7.79 5.34
CA VAL A 73 -10.41 7.76 5.75
C VAL A 73 -11.34 7.88 4.53
N PRO A 74 -12.63 7.48 4.63
CA PRO A 74 -13.57 7.61 3.53
C PRO A 74 -13.60 9.03 2.95
N ASN A 75 -13.53 9.13 1.61
CA ASN A 75 -13.47 10.37 0.82
C ASN A 75 -12.16 11.19 0.94
N GLN A 76 -11.13 10.69 1.63
CA GLN A 76 -9.83 11.35 1.63
C GLN A 76 -9.15 11.24 0.26
N SER A 77 -8.61 12.35 -0.23
CA SER A 77 -7.87 12.43 -1.49
C SER A 77 -6.42 12.83 -1.22
N PHE A 78 -5.50 12.26 -2.01
CA PHE A 78 -4.09 12.60 -2.00
C PHE A 78 -3.68 13.06 -3.39
N SER A 79 -2.81 14.08 -3.46
CA SER A 79 -2.21 14.54 -4.70
C SER A 79 -0.73 14.13 -4.72
N ILE A 80 -0.29 13.64 -5.86
CA ILE A 80 1.03 13.06 -6.11
C ILE A 80 1.64 13.68 -7.37
#